data_AF-A0A1F3AE48-F1
#
_entry.id   AF-A0A1F3AE48-F1
#
_cell.length_a   1.000
_cell.length_b   1.000
_cell.length_c   1.000
_cell.angle_alpha   90.00
_cell.angle_beta   90.00
_cell.angle_gamma   90.00
#
_symmetry.space_group_name_H-M   'P 1'
#
loop_
_entity.id
_entity.type
_entity.pdbx_description
1 polymer ?
#
loop_
_entity_poly.entity_id
_entity_poly.type
_entity_poly.pdbx_seq_one_letter_code
_entity_poly.pdbx_strand_id
1 'polypeptide(L)'
;MLTDDELKRIAAEEHYRHSVRKAIEAQVPPPAPAVPEKHSFGKKLFDFFNSSVGMWLLSSVVLTGGAAMLQQIQHDHEIALKNREDLTSHRFEIQHRLDSMTFLLKRAKTIGDAKNALNGVFKSSIPLTPELQNRSLASLYLTIQPLLAGTAKDKTAEAFELVKQLEESELLLQAQPDDKPLDSGELAKLTKVITAIQKLHFTP
;
A
#
# COMPACT_ATOMS: atom_id res chain seq x y z
N MET A 1 -36.96 8.77 -51.14
CA MET A 1 -37.63 7.52 -51.55
C MET A 1 -36.98 7.05 -52.82
N LEU A 2 -36.73 5.75 -52.96
CA LEU A 2 -36.13 5.18 -54.17
C LEU A 2 -37.10 5.35 -55.35
N THR A 3 -36.57 5.68 -56.52
CA THR A 3 -37.34 5.80 -57.76
C THR A 3 -37.65 4.41 -58.35
N ASP A 4 -38.73 4.29 -59.12
CA ASP A 4 -39.16 3.00 -59.70
C ASP A 4 -38.08 2.33 -60.56
N ASP A 5 -37.21 3.11 -61.19
CA ASP A 5 -36.09 2.61 -61.99
C ASP A 5 -34.95 2.05 -61.11
N GLU A 6 -34.71 2.63 -59.93
CA GLU A 6 -33.76 2.10 -58.96
C GLU A 6 -34.26 0.76 -58.37
N LEU A 7 -35.57 0.66 -58.10
CA LEU A 7 -36.20 -0.58 -57.63
C LEU A 7 -36.06 -1.71 -58.66
N LYS A 8 -36.30 -1.42 -59.95
CA LYS A 8 -36.13 -2.41 -61.03
C LYS A 8 -34.69 -2.86 -61.19
N ARG A 9 -33.73 -1.92 -61.06
CA ARG A 9 -32.30 -2.24 -61.12
C ARG A 9 -31.88 -3.15 -59.97
N ILE A 10 -32.33 -2.87 -58.75
CA ILE A 10 -32.05 -3.69 -57.57
C ILE A 10 -32.65 -5.10 -57.72
N ALA A 11 -33.90 -5.21 -58.17
CA ALA A 11 -34.54 -6.51 -58.39
C ALA A 11 -33.83 -7.35 -59.47
N ALA A 12 -33.38 -6.72 -60.55
CA ALA A 12 -32.59 -7.39 -61.59
C ALA A 12 -31.22 -7.86 -61.06
N GLU A 13 -30.57 -7.04 -60.24
CA GLU A 13 -29.28 -7.39 -59.63
C GLU A 13 -29.43 -8.52 -58.60
N GLU A 14 -30.48 -8.52 -57.78
CA GLU A 14 -30.78 -9.64 -56.87
C GLU A 14 -31.06 -10.94 -57.62
N HIS A 15 -31.81 -10.87 -58.72
CA HIS A 15 -32.04 -12.04 -59.57
C HIS A 15 -30.73 -12.59 -60.16
N TYR A 16 -29.83 -11.72 -60.62
CA TYR A 16 -28.53 -12.12 -61.13
C TYR A 16 -27.64 -12.73 -60.02
N ARG A 17 -27.63 -12.14 -58.82
CA ARG A 17 -26.91 -12.71 -57.66
C ARG A 17 -27.43 -14.10 -57.31
N HIS A 18 -28.75 -14.30 -57.37
CA HIS A 18 -29.37 -15.60 -57.12
C HIS A 18 -29.04 -16.64 -58.19
N SER A 19 -29.00 -16.24 -59.47
CA SER A 19 -28.67 -17.17 -60.57
C SER A 19 -27.20 -17.57 -60.54
N VAL A 20 -26.30 -16.62 -60.28
CA VAL A 20 -24.86 -16.88 -60.10
C VAL A 20 -24.62 -17.79 -58.90
N ARG A 21 -25.30 -17.54 -57.77
CA ARG A 21 -25.19 -18.41 -56.59
C ARG A 21 -25.65 -19.83 -56.88
N LYS A 22 -26.78 -20.02 -57.58
CA LYS A 22 -27.24 -21.35 -58.01
C LYS A 22 -26.26 -22.03 -58.96
N ALA A 23 -25.67 -21.29 -59.89
CA ALA A 23 -24.70 -21.83 -60.84
C ALA A 23 -23.39 -22.25 -60.15
N ILE A 24 -22.97 -21.51 -59.13
CA ILE A 24 -21.80 -21.86 -58.29
C ILE A 24 -22.14 -23.07 -57.42
N GLU A 25 -23.29 -23.10 -56.74
CA GLU A 25 -23.74 -24.25 -55.93
C GLU A 25 -23.90 -25.54 -56.77
N ALA A 26 -24.33 -25.43 -58.03
CA ALA A 26 -24.45 -26.57 -58.94
C ALA A 26 -23.10 -27.12 -59.45
N GLN A 27 -22.03 -26.32 -59.39
CA GLN A 27 -20.67 -26.73 -59.76
C GLN A 27 -19.85 -27.25 -58.57
N VAL A 28 -20.37 -27.11 -57.35
CA VAL A 28 -19.75 -27.69 -56.15
C VAL A 28 -20.32 -29.10 -55.98
N PRO A 29 -19.49 -30.17 -56.11
CA PRO A 29 -19.97 -31.53 -55.85
C PRO A 29 -20.53 -31.62 -54.42
N PRO A 30 -21.61 -32.40 -54.19
CA PRO A 30 -22.17 -32.54 -52.86
C PRO A 30 -21.06 -32.98 -51.90
N PRO A 31 -20.92 -32.34 -50.74
CA PRO A 31 -19.89 -32.72 -49.79
C PRO A 31 -20.06 -34.20 -49.44
N ALA A 32 -18.96 -34.95 -49.44
CA ALA A 32 -18.95 -36.32 -48.95
C ALA A 32 -19.63 -36.34 -47.56
N PRO A 33 -20.40 -37.40 -47.22
CA PRO A 33 -21.12 -37.47 -45.96
C PRO A 33 -20.15 -37.15 -44.83
N ALA A 34 -20.42 -36.04 -44.13
CA ALA A 34 -19.55 -35.54 -43.08
C ALA A 34 -19.38 -36.64 -42.05
N VAL A 35 -18.15 -37.13 -41.89
CA VAL A 35 -17.76 -37.91 -40.73
C VAL A 35 -18.18 -37.08 -39.52
N PRO A 36 -18.94 -37.61 -38.55
CA PRO A 36 -19.42 -36.80 -37.44
C PRO A 36 -18.21 -36.20 -36.73
N GLU A 37 -17.99 -34.89 -36.92
CA GLU A 37 -16.96 -34.17 -36.21
C GLU A 37 -17.29 -34.35 -34.73
N LYS A 38 -16.42 -35.02 -33.99
CA LYS A 38 -16.50 -35.03 -32.53
C LYS A 38 -16.40 -33.56 -32.12
N HIS A 39 -17.54 -32.95 -31.78
CA HIS A 39 -17.62 -31.60 -31.25
C HIS A 39 -16.84 -31.57 -29.94
N SER A 40 -15.54 -31.35 -30.05
CA SER A 40 -14.67 -31.05 -28.94
C SER A 40 -15.20 -29.78 -28.29
N PHE A 41 -15.49 -29.84 -27.01
CA PHE A 41 -15.90 -28.71 -26.19
C PHE A 41 -15.00 -27.47 -26.40
N GLY A 42 -13.71 -27.68 -26.69
CA GLY A 42 -12.76 -26.62 -27.05
C GLY A 42 -13.08 -25.88 -28.36
N LYS A 43 -13.56 -26.57 -29.40
CA LYS A 43 -13.97 -25.94 -30.67
C LYS A 43 -15.20 -25.05 -30.45
N LYS A 44 -16.17 -25.53 -29.66
CA LYS A 44 -17.36 -24.75 -29.28
C LYS A 44 -17.04 -23.52 -28.43
N LEU A 45 -16.07 -23.63 -27.50
CA LEU A 45 -15.55 -22.49 -26.74
C LEU A 45 -14.87 -21.47 -27.66
N PHE A 46 -14.04 -21.93 -28.59
CA PHE A 46 -13.36 -21.07 -29.56
C PHE A 46 -14.36 -20.34 -30.46
N ASP A 47 -15.32 -21.07 -31.03
CA ASP A 47 -16.39 -20.51 -31.86
C ASP A 47 -17.27 -19.53 -31.06
N PHE A 48 -17.50 -19.80 -29.76
CA PHE A 48 -18.21 -18.88 -28.87
C PHE A 48 -17.44 -17.58 -28.68
N PHE A 49 -16.15 -17.62 -28.32
CA PHE A 49 -15.33 -16.41 -28.16
C PHE A 49 -15.16 -15.63 -29.47
N ASN A 50 -15.21 -16.29 -30.63
CA ASN A 50 -15.16 -15.65 -31.94
C ASN A 50 -16.54 -15.19 -32.47
N SER A 51 -17.61 -15.37 -31.69
CA SER A 51 -18.94 -14.86 -32.02
C SER A 51 -19.13 -13.42 -31.51
N SER A 52 -20.09 -12.67 -32.06
CA SER A 52 -20.40 -11.31 -31.60
C SER A 52 -20.75 -11.24 -30.10
N VAL A 53 -21.41 -12.28 -29.57
CA VAL A 53 -21.76 -12.36 -28.13
C VAL A 53 -20.53 -12.67 -27.27
N GLY A 54 -19.67 -13.59 -27.72
CA GLY A 54 -18.42 -13.90 -27.01
C GLY A 54 -17.43 -12.74 -27.06
N MET A 55 -17.34 -12.02 -28.19
CA MET A 55 -16.53 -10.81 -28.32
C MET A 55 -17.05 -9.68 -27.43
N TRP A 56 -18.37 -9.53 -27.30
CA TRP A 56 -18.97 -8.58 -26.36
C TRP A 56 -18.65 -8.93 -24.90
N LEU A 57 -18.78 -10.20 -24.52
CA LEU A 57 -18.41 -10.68 -23.18
C LEU A 57 -16.91 -10.56 -22.91
N LEU A 58 -16.05 -10.91 -23.87
CA LEU A 58 -14.60 -10.77 -23.78
C LEU A 58 -14.22 -9.30 -23.59
N SER A 59 -14.87 -8.40 -24.33
CA SER A 59 -14.67 -6.96 -24.17
C SER A 59 -15.07 -6.50 -22.77
N SER A 60 -16.20 -6.97 -22.22
CA SER A 60 -16.60 -6.65 -20.85
C SER A 60 -15.61 -7.19 -19.82
N VAL A 61 -15.14 -8.42 -19.96
CA VAL A 61 -14.17 -9.03 -19.02
C VAL A 61 -12.82 -8.35 -19.12
N VAL A 62 -12.35 -8.00 -20.32
CA VAL A 62 -11.09 -7.29 -20.53
C VAL A 62 -11.18 -5.86 -19.98
N LEU A 63 -12.28 -5.15 -20.20
CA LEU A 63 -12.47 -3.80 -19.67
C LEU A 63 -12.60 -3.82 -18.14
N THR A 64 -13.47 -4.68 -17.58
CA THR A 64 -13.69 -4.76 -16.13
C THR A 64 -12.49 -5.36 -15.41
N GLY A 65 -11.93 -6.47 -15.92
CA GLY A 65 -10.76 -7.13 -15.33
C GLY A 65 -9.48 -6.31 -15.49
N GLY A 66 -9.29 -5.66 -16.64
CA GLY A 66 -8.17 -4.74 -16.86
C GLY A 66 -8.25 -3.51 -15.97
N ALA A 67 -9.45 -2.91 -15.81
CA ALA A 67 -9.66 -1.80 -14.89
C ALA A 67 -9.41 -2.21 -13.43
N ALA A 68 -9.90 -3.37 -13.00
CA ALA A 68 -9.66 -3.88 -11.65
C ALA A 68 -8.16 -4.12 -11.38
N MET A 69 -7.44 -4.67 -12.36
CA MET A 69 -5.98 -4.86 -12.26
C MET A 69 -5.24 -3.53 -12.15
N LEU A 70 -5.57 -2.54 -12.98
CA LEU A 70 -4.95 -1.22 -12.93
C LEU A 70 -5.26 -0.50 -11.61
N GLN A 71 -6.51 -0.57 -11.14
CA GLN A 71 -6.93 -0.01 -9.86
C GLN A 71 -6.18 -0.66 -8.70
N GLN A 72 -5.98 -1.99 -8.74
CA GLN A 72 -5.20 -2.70 -7.73
C GLN A 72 -3.75 -2.22 -7.72
N ILE A 73 -3.10 -2.11 -8.89
CA ILE A 73 -1.71 -1.63 -8.98
C ILE A 73 -1.58 -0.21 -8.45
N GLN A 74 -2.52 0.67 -8.81
CA GLN A 74 -2.56 2.04 -8.29
C GLN A 74 -2.72 2.06 -6.78
N HIS A 75 -3.64 1.27 -6.25
CA HIS A 75 -3.90 1.17 -4.83
C HIS A 75 -2.68 0.63 -4.05
N ASP A 76 -2.04 -0.42 -4.54
CA ASP A 76 -0.83 -0.99 -3.95
C ASP A 76 0.31 0.04 -3.94
N HIS A 77 0.46 0.83 -5.01
CA HIS A 77 1.46 1.88 -5.09
C HIS A 77 1.19 3.03 -4.11
N GLU A 78 -0.07 3.47 -3.99
CA GLU A 78 -0.49 4.48 -3.02
C GLU A 78 -0.23 4.03 -1.59
N ILE A 79 -0.57 2.77 -1.25
CA ILE A 79 -0.26 2.19 0.05
C ILE A 79 1.25 2.17 0.30
N ALA A 80 2.05 1.77 -0.70
CA ALA A 80 3.50 1.72 -0.56
C ALA A 80 4.12 3.11 -0.36
N LEU A 81 3.64 4.13 -1.07
CA LEU A 81 4.07 5.52 -0.89
C LEU A 81 3.69 6.03 0.50
N LYS A 82 2.45 5.81 0.92
CA LYS A 82 1.97 6.20 2.24
C LYS A 82 2.77 5.53 3.35
N ASN A 83 3.01 4.23 3.25
CA ASN A 83 3.82 3.48 4.23
C ASN A 83 5.25 4.03 4.30
N ARG A 84 5.84 4.45 3.18
CA ARG A 84 7.17 5.08 3.16
C ARG A 84 7.17 6.45 3.82
N GLU A 85 6.16 7.27 3.55
CA GLU A 85 5.99 8.58 4.16
C GLU A 85 5.78 8.46 5.68
N ASP A 86 4.86 7.59 6.10
CA ASP A 86 4.58 7.29 7.51
C ASP A 86 5.85 6.79 8.21
N LEU A 87 6.57 5.82 7.63
CA LEU A 87 7.81 5.32 8.20
C LEU A 87 8.87 6.41 8.33
N THR A 88 8.98 7.32 7.36
CA THR A 88 9.96 8.40 7.37
C THR A 88 9.62 9.44 8.44
N SER A 89 8.37 9.90 8.47
CA SER A 89 7.90 10.91 9.43
C SER A 89 8.03 10.43 10.87
N HIS A 90 7.61 9.19 11.15
CA HIS A 90 7.68 8.62 12.48
C HIS A 90 9.14 8.38 12.92
N ARG A 91 10.02 7.91 12.02
CA ARG A 91 11.45 7.75 12.34
C ARG A 91 12.12 9.08 12.65
N PHE A 92 11.84 10.10 11.86
CA PHE A 92 12.36 11.44 12.10
C PHE A 92 11.89 11.97 13.46
N GLU A 93 10.60 11.82 13.75
CA GLU A 93 10.01 12.24 15.03
C GLU A 93 10.65 11.52 16.22
N ILE A 94 10.82 10.19 16.14
CA ILE A 94 11.52 9.39 17.16
C ILE A 94 12.94 9.92 17.36
N GLN A 95 13.69 10.11 16.28
CA GLN A 95 15.07 10.60 16.35
C GLN A 95 15.15 11.97 16.99
N HIS A 96 14.32 12.92 16.53
CA HIS A 96 14.31 14.29 17.03
C HIS A 96 14.05 14.36 18.54
N ARG A 97 13.13 13.53 19.04
CA ARG A 97 12.81 13.46 20.47
C ARG A 97 13.94 12.84 21.29
N LEU A 98 14.57 11.77 20.79
CA LEU A 98 15.75 11.16 21.43
C LEU A 98 16.93 12.13 21.51
N ASP A 99 17.18 12.89 20.44
CA ASP A 99 18.23 13.88 20.39
C ASP A 99 17.94 15.06 21.34
N SER A 100 16.69 15.51 21.39
CA SER A 100 16.24 16.55 22.32
C SER A 100 16.38 16.11 23.78
N MET A 101 15.94 14.88 24.11
CA MET A 101 16.13 14.29 25.45
C MET A 101 17.61 14.22 25.81
N THR A 102 18.45 13.74 24.90
CA THR A 102 19.89 13.65 25.10
C THR A 102 20.51 15.02 25.38
N PHE A 103 20.11 16.03 24.61
CA PHE A 103 20.60 17.40 24.76
C PHE A 103 20.19 18.01 26.11
N LEU A 104 18.93 17.84 26.51
CA LEU A 104 18.39 18.42 27.74
C LEU A 104 18.95 17.70 28.99
N LEU A 105 19.01 16.37 28.99
CA LEU A 105 19.56 15.61 30.12
C LEU A 105 21.03 15.94 30.41
N LYS A 106 21.84 16.24 29.39
CA LYS A 106 23.24 16.68 29.58
C LYS A 106 23.38 17.93 30.45
N ARG A 107 22.32 18.73 30.57
CA ARG A 107 22.30 20.00 31.30
C ARG A 107 21.43 19.93 32.57
N ALA A 108 20.78 18.80 32.81
CA ALA A 108 19.85 18.63 33.92
C ALA A 108 20.58 18.63 35.26
N LYS A 109 20.12 19.47 36.19
CA LYS A 109 20.63 19.57 37.56
C LYS A 109 19.59 19.17 38.59
N THR A 110 18.32 19.34 38.26
CA THR A 110 17.20 19.00 39.15
C THR A 110 16.30 17.93 38.54
N ILE A 111 15.44 17.35 39.38
CA ILE A 111 14.37 16.47 38.94
C ILE A 111 13.45 17.18 37.93
N GLY A 112 13.15 18.46 38.14
CA GLY A 112 12.35 19.25 37.19
C GLY A 112 12.99 19.36 35.80
N ASP A 113 14.32 19.52 35.74
CA ASP A 113 15.05 19.50 34.46
C ASP A 113 14.93 18.13 33.77
N ALA A 114 15.02 17.04 34.54
CA ALA A 114 14.89 15.68 34.02
C ALA A 114 13.48 15.39 33.50
N LYS A 115 12.42 15.81 34.24
CA LYS A 115 11.02 15.73 33.77
C LYS A 115 10.83 16.49 32.47
N ASN A 116 11.35 17.72 32.40
CA ASN A 116 11.27 18.54 31.18
C ASN A 116 12.00 17.87 30.01
N ALA A 117 13.18 17.29 30.26
CA ALA A 117 13.91 16.55 29.25
C ALA A 117 13.08 15.35 28.73
N LEU A 118 12.51 14.55 29.62
CA LEU A 118 11.74 13.34 29.29
C LEU A 118 10.31 13.60 28.81
N ASN A 119 9.83 14.85 28.80
CA ASN A 119 8.50 15.19 28.30
C ASN A 119 8.25 14.68 26.86
N GLY A 120 9.32 14.60 26.06
CA GLY A 120 9.35 14.01 24.71
C GLY A 120 8.84 12.56 24.63
N VAL A 121 8.89 11.81 25.73
CA VAL A 121 8.41 10.43 25.82
C VAL A 121 6.92 10.34 25.49
N PHE A 122 6.10 11.25 26.00
CA PHE A 122 4.64 11.18 25.84
C PHE A 122 4.10 12.11 24.76
N LYS A 123 4.77 13.23 24.50
CA LYS A 123 4.34 14.22 23.52
C LYS A 123 5.52 14.98 22.92
N SER A 124 5.36 15.46 21.69
CA SER A 124 6.35 16.33 21.07
C SER A 124 6.15 17.78 21.51
N SER A 125 7.25 18.46 21.82
CA SER A 125 7.25 19.92 21.95
C SER A 125 7.31 20.62 20.59
N ILE A 126 7.94 19.99 19.59
CA ILE A 126 8.13 20.51 18.23
C ILE A 126 7.87 19.37 17.25
N PRO A 127 6.60 19.00 17.03
CA PRO A 127 6.27 17.87 16.17
C PRO A 127 6.52 18.20 14.70
N LEU A 128 6.93 17.20 13.91
CA LEU A 128 7.05 17.34 12.47
C LEU A 128 5.69 17.65 11.81
N THR A 129 4.62 17.02 12.29
CA THR A 129 3.24 17.29 11.88
C THR A 129 2.31 17.35 13.10
N PRO A 130 1.19 18.09 13.06
CA PRO A 130 0.28 18.20 14.20
C PRO A 130 -0.22 16.85 14.74
N GLU A 131 -0.38 15.85 13.87
CA GLU A 131 -0.87 14.51 14.23
C GLU A 131 0.10 13.74 15.13
N LEU A 132 1.40 14.09 15.09
CA LEU A 132 2.45 13.46 15.88
C LEU A 132 2.58 14.08 17.27
N GLN A 133 2.01 15.26 17.51
CA GLN A 133 2.20 16.02 18.76
C GLN A 133 1.84 15.21 20.01
N ASN A 134 0.68 14.56 20.00
CA ASN A 134 0.14 13.84 21.16
C ASN A 134 0.38 12.32 21.08
N ARG A 135 1.34 11.89 20.26
CA ARG A 135 1.76 10.49 20.16
C ARG A 135 2.93 10.25 21.09
N SER A 136 2.85 9.25 21.97
CA SER A 136 3.99 8.81 22.77
C SER A 136 5.02 8.10 21.90
N LEU A 137 6.29 8.06 22.33
CA LEU A 137 7.33 7.27 21.68
C LEU A 137 6.87 5.83 21.48
N ALA A 138 6.31 5.19 22.51
CA ALA A 138 5.79 3.82 22.41
C ALA A 138 4.77 3.68 21.26
N SER A 139 3.85 4.64 21.12
CA SER A 139 2.89 4.62 20.02
C SER A 139 3.54 4.80 18.65
N LEU A 140 4.57 5.64 18.52
CA LEU A 140 5.32 5.80 17.28
C LEU A 140 6.02 4.49 16.88
N TYR A 141 6.62 3.81 17.85
CA TYR A 141 7.25 2.50 17.66
C TYR A 141 6.26 1.43 17.20
N LEU A 142 5.09 1.36 17.83
CA LEU A 142 4.03 0.41 17.44
C LEU A 142 3.51 0.68 16.02
N THR A 143 3.38 1.96 15.62
CA THR A 143 2.93 2.32 14.27
C THR A 143 3.91 1.87 13.19
N ILE A 144 5.23 2.01 13.42
CA ILE A 144 6.22 1.65 12.40
C ILE A 144 6.53 0.15 12.38
N GLN A 145 6.35 -0.58 13.49
CA GLN A 145 6.71 -2.00 13.58
C GLN A 145 6.13 -2.91 12.47
N PRO A 146 4.84 -2.81 12.08
CA PRO A 146 4.30 -3.62 10.98
C PRO A 146 4.84 -3.22 9.60
N LEU A 147 5.43 -2.02 9.47
CA LEU A 147 6.02 -1.52 8.22
C LEU A 147 7.47 -1.99 8.01
N LEU A 148 8.05 -2.69 8.99
CA LEU A 148 9.44 -3.14 8.99
C LEU A 148 9.55 -4.64 8.75
N ALA A 149 10.70 -5.05 8.19
CA ALA A 149 11.05 -6.44 7.96
C ALA A 149 12.46 -6.76 8.46
N GLY A 150 12.71 -8.04 8.73
CA GLY A 150 14.01 -8.56 9.16
C GLY A 150 14.54 -7.88 10.42
N THR A 151 15.86 -7.66 10.47
CA THR A 151 16.57 -7.12 11.64
C THR A 151 16.08 -5.74 12.06
N ALA A 152 15.52 -4.93 11.15
CA ALA A 152 14.97 -3.62 11.49
C ALA A 152 13.71 -3.75 12.36
N LYS A 153 12.91 -4.80 12.15
CA LYS A 153 11.74 -5.09 12.98
C LYS A 153 12.16 -5.55 14.37
N ASP A 154 13.18 -6.40 14.46
CA ASP A 154 13.72 -6.89 15.73
C ASP A 154 14.33 -5.76 16.57
N LYS A 155 15.17 -4.91 15.94
CA LYS A 155 15.73 -3.71 16.57
C LYS A 155 14.66 -2.75 17.08
N THR A 156 13.58 -2.57 16.32
CA THR A 156 12.44 -1.74 16.72
C THR A 156 11.67 -2.34 17.89
N ALA A 157 11.53 -3.66 17.94
CA ALA A 157 10.90 -4.35 19.06
C ALA A 157 11.76 -4.24 20.34
N GLU A 158 13.08 -4.35 20.22
CA GLU A 158 14.00 -4.14 21.34
C GLU A 158 13.96 -2.68 21.83
N ALA A 159 13.97 -1.72 20.91
CA ALA A 159 13.86 -0.31 21.24
C ALA A 159 12.54 0.03 21.94
N PHE A 160 11.44 -0.62 21.53
CA PHE A 160 10.14 -0.47 22.18
C PHE A 160 10.18 -0.88 23.66
N GLU A 161 10.86 -1.98 24.02
CA GLU A 161 11.01 -2.38 25.42
C GLU A 161 11.87 -1.40 26.23
N LEU A 162 12.89 -0.79 25.61
CA LEU A 162 13.67 0.27 26.24
C LEU A 162 12.85 1.57 26.42
N VAL A 163 11.96 1.89 25.49
CA VAL A 163 11.04 3.03 25.62
C VAL A 163 10.10 2.81 26.81
N LYS A 164 9.60 1.60 27.04
CA LYS A 164 8.78 1.30 28.23
C LYS A 164 9.55 1.52 29.54
N GLN A 165 10.83 1.12 29.59
CA GLN A 165 11.68 1.43 30.75
C GLN A 165 11.86 2.94 30.95
N LEU A 166 11.91 3.71 29.86
CA LEU A 166 12.00 5.16 29.90
C LEU A 166 10.70 5.79 30.40
N GLU A 167 9.54 5.29 29.97
CA GLU A 167 8.20 5.68 30.45
C GLU A 167 8.06 5.42 31.96
N GLU A 168 8.47 4.23 32.43
CA GLU A 168 8.48 3.91 33.85
C GLU A 168 9.40 4.84 34.66
N SER A 169 10.58 5.14 34.13
CA SER A 169 11.53 6.06 34.77
C SER A 169 10.97 7.49 34.86
N GLU A 170 10.29 7.95 33.81
CA GLU A 170 9.63 9.26 33.78
C GLU A 170 8.53 9.33 34.85
N LEU A 171 7.69 8.29 34.95
CA LEU A 171 6.62 8.22 35.94
C LEU A 171 7.15 8.26 37.39
N LEU A 172 8.29 7.60 37.64
CA LEU A 172 8.95 7.64 38.94
C LEU A 172 9.50 9.04 39.27
N LEU A 173 9.99 9.77 38.26
CA LEU A 173 10.40 11.16 38.43
C LEU A 173 9.20 12.06 38.73
N GLN A 174 8.04 11.82 38.11
CA GLN A 174 6.82 12.61 38.34
C GLN A 174 6.39 12.64 39.82
N ALA A 175 6.63 11.56 40.56
CA ALA A 175 6.35 11.49 42.00
C ALA A 175 7.32 12.32 42.88
N GLN A 176 8.42 12.83 42.32
CA GLN A 176 9.45 13.56 43.06
C GLN A 176 9.30 15.09 42.91
N PRO A 177 9.73 15.89 43.91
CA PRO A 177 9.72 17.36 43.83
C PRO A 177 10.68 17.91 42.76
N ASP A 178 10.27 18.96 42.05
CA ASP A 178 11.03 19.51 40.91
C ASP A 178 12.35 20.19 41.29
N ASP A 179 12.43 20.75 42.49
CA ASP A 179 13.58 21.47 43.03
C ASP A 179 14.67 20.55 43.60
N LYS A 180 14.34 19.26 43.80
CA LYS A 180 15.28 18.26 44.29
C LYS A 180 16.45 18.11 43.29
N PRO A 181 17.71 18.07 43.76
CA PRO A 181 18.86 17.75 42.91
C PRO A 181 18.71 16.37 42.26
N LEU A 182 19.06 16.29 40.97
CA LEU A 182 19.04 15.03 40.23
C LEU A 182 20.24 14.16 40.66
N ASP A 183 19.97 12.90 41.00
CA ASP A 183 21.04 11.96 41.33
C ASP A 183 21.89 11.64 40.09
N SER A 184 23.22 11.61 40.27
CA SER A 184 24.16 11.32 39.18
C SER A 184 24.00 9.89 38.62
N GLY A 185 23.62 8.93 39.47
CA GLY A 185 23.34 7.56 39.06
C GLY A 185 22.04 7.46 38.26
N GLU A 186 20.99 8.17 38.68
CA GLU A 186 19.73 8.30 37.94
C GLU A 186 19.94 8.95 36.56
N LEU A 187 20.67 10.07 36.49
CA LEU A 187 21.04 10.71 35.23
C LEU A 187 21.80 9.75 34.29
N ALA A 188 22.77 9.01 34.83
CA ALA A 188 23.53 8.04 34.05
C ALA A 188 22.65 6.89 33.52
N LYS A 189 21.68 6.41 34.31
CA LYS A 189 20.71 5.39 33.89
C LYS A 189 19.83 5.89 32.74
N LEU A 190 19.23 7.07 32.88
CA LEU A 190 18.38 7.67 31.84
C LEU A 190 19.16 7.87 30.54
N THR A 191 20.35 8.45 30.65
CA THR A 191 21.25 8.68 29.50
C THR A 191 21.61 7.36 28.82
N LYS A 192 21.89 6.31 29.60
CA LYS A 192 22.22 4.98 29.06
C LYS A 192 21.05 4.37 28.29
N VAL A 193 19.81 4.47 28.80
CA VAL A 193 18.62 3.96 28.11
C VAL A 193 18.40 4.69 26.79
N ILE A 194 18.42 6.03 26.79
CA ILE A 194 18.26 6.82 25.56
C ILE A 194 19.35 6.50 24.53
N THR A 195 20.61 6.39 24.99
CA THR A 195 21.73 6.03 24.11
C THR A 195 21.55 4.62 23.53
N ALA A 196 21.04 3.67 24.32
CA ALA A 196 20.76 2.31 23.84
C ALA A 196 19.67 2.32 22.76
N ILE A 197 18.60 3.09 22.97
CA ILE A 197 17.54 3.28 21.96
C ILE A 197 18.14 3.86 20.66
N GLN A 198 18.92 4.94 20.75
CA GLN A 198 19.55 5.55 19.58
C GLN A 198 20.46 4.56 18.82
N LYS A 199 21.22 3.74 19.55
CA LYS A 199 22.13 2.75 18.94
C LYS A 199 21.40 1.70 18.11
N LEU A 200 20.18 1.34 18.48
CA LEU A 200 19.37 0.38 17.72
C LEU A 200 18.93 0.92 16.36
N HIS A 201 18.82 2.25 16.20
CA HIS A 201 18.31 2.87 14.97
C HIS A 201 19.37 3.54 14.10
N PHE A 202 20.43 4.08 14.71
CA PHE A 202 21.29 5.08 14.05
C PHE A 202 22.79 4.73 14.04
N THR A 203 23.17 3.53 14.50
CA THR A 203 24.55 3.03 14.31
C THR A 203 24.60 2.18 13.03
N PRO A 204 25.57 2.41 12.12
CA PRO A 204 25.76 1.59 10.91
C PRO A 204 26.03 0.11 11.23
#